data_AF-A0A6J4S0W6-F1
#
_entry.id   AF-A0A6J4S0W6-F1
#
_cell.length_a   1.000
_cell.length_b   1.000
_cell.length_c   1.000
_cell.angle_alpha   90.00
_cell.angle_beta   90.00
_cell.angle_gamma   90.00
#
_symmetry.space_group_name_H-M   'P 1'
#
loop_
_entity.id
_entity.type
_entity.pdbx_description
1 polymer ?
#
loop_
_entity_poly.entity_id
_entity_poly.type
_entity_poly.pdbx_seq_one_letter_code
_entity_poly.pdbx_strand_id
1 'polypeptide(L)'
;MSGASLVCSGCAAPAPAGERFCDACGMPLVFAGVTGAPEMTERQERARKTKKQYSEGPLVRVAVGRHQAEAELIQGLLLEHGVPSMYKRSAGFDVPDMLFSGPRDVFVPQSGEEVAREVLGDVEAEHAAAGARAAADGEAVPRRAGRSTRTMAVGLSICLGLLSVVPAAVLLSRAF
;
A
#
# COMPACT_ATOMS: atom_id res chain seq x y z
N MET A 1 13.54 -41.50 33.71
CA MET A 1 13.91 -40.71 32.52
C MET A 1 13.70 -41.61 31.32
N SER A 2 12.47 -41.68 30.82
CA SER A 2 12.10 -42.56 29.71
C SER A 2 12.73 -42.00 28.44
N GLY A 3 13.75 -42.67 27.91
CA GLY A 3 14.44 -42.27 26.70
C GLY A 3 13.43 -42.17 25.55
N ALA A 4 13.26 -40.97 25.00
CA ALA A 4 12.41 -40.79 23.83
C ALA A 4 12.95 -41.67 22.69
N SER A 5 12.10 -42.54 22.15
CA SER A 5 12.48 -43.45 21.07
C SER A 5 12.74 -42.64 19.80
N LEU A 6 13.91 -42.84 19.20
CA LEU A 6 14.23 -42.28 17.91
C LEU A 6 13.82 -43.25 16.81
N VAL A 7 13.32 -42.74 15.70
CA VAL A 7 12.96 -43.49 14.50
C VAL A 7 13.54 -42.82 13.27
N CYS A 8 13.96 -43.62 12.30
CA CYS A 8 14.45 -43.11 11.04
C CYS A 8 13.34 -42.50 10.20
N SER A 9 13.56 -41.28 9.69
CA SER A 9 12.61 -40.59 8.80
C SER A 9 12.44 -41.23 7.42
N GLY A 10 13.38 -42.08 6.99
CA GLY A 10 13.34 -42.75 5.68
C GLY A 10 12.78 -44.18 5.74
N CYS A 11 13.33 -45.03 6.60
CA CYS A 11 12.98 -46.46 6.68
C CYS A 11 12.17 -46.85 7.93
N ALA A 12 11.82 -45.87 8.79
CA ALA A 12 11.08 -46.07 10.04
C ALA A 12 11.76 -47.01 11.07
N ALA A 13 13.03 -47.37 10.87
CA ALA A 13 13.77 -48.21 11.80
C ALA A 13 13.94 -47.51 13.17
N PRO A 14 13.70 -48.21 14.29
CA PRO A 14 13.98 -47.68 15.62
C PRO A 14 15.49 -47.57 15.84
N ALA A 15 15.91 -46.50 16.51
CA ALA A 15 17.32 -46.21 16.77
C ALA A 15 17.57 -45.81 18.23
N PRO A 16 18.77 -46.07 18.78
CA PRO A 16 19.11 -45.68 20.14
C PRO A 16 19.23 -44.15 20.28
N ALA A 17 18.90 -43.63 21.46
CA ALA A 17 18.81 -42.18 21.73
C ALA A 17 20.13 -41.38 21.58
N GLY A 18 21.26 -42.05 21.39
CA GLY A 18 22.58 -41.42 21.23
C GLY A 18 22.99 -41.17 19.78
N GLU A 19 22.29 -41.74 18.80
CA GLU A 19 22.63 -41.62 17.39
C GLU A 19 21.82 -40.48 16.74
N ARG A 20 22.41 -39.82 15.73
CA ARG A 20 21.76 -38.73 14.98
C ARG A 20 21.27 -39.15 13.59
N PHE A 21 21.87 -40.19 13.03
CA PHE A 21 21.60 -40.68 11.69
C PHE A 21 21.42 -42.19 11.73
N CYS A 22 20.53 -42.71 10.89
CA CYS A 22 20.34 -44.14 10.73
C CYS A 22 21.57 -44.77 10.09
N ASP A 23 22.09 -45.83 10.70
CA ASP A 23 23.18 -46.67 10.20
C ASP A 23 22.85 -47.36 8.86
N ALA A 24 21.59 -47.74 8.64
CA ALA A 24 21.17 -48.47 7.45
C ALA A 24 20.97 -47.58 6.21
N CYS A 25 20.51 -46.34 6.36
CA CYS A 25 20.14 -45.48 5.23
C CYS A 25 20.65 -44.03 5.30
N GLY A 26 21.34 -43.66 6.37
CA GLY A 26 21.95 -42.33 6.53
C GLY A 26 20.98 -41.17 6.82
N MET A 27 19.67 -41.44 6.88
CA MET A 27 18.67 -40.39 7.14
C MET A 27 18.67 -39.94 8.61
N PRO A 28 18.35 -38.67 8.90
CA PRO A 28 18.29 -38.16 10.26
C PRO A 28 17.20 -38.87 11.07
N LEU A 29 17.55 -39.22 12.31
CA LEU A 29 16.65 -39.83 13.28
C LEU A 29 15.77 -38.75 13.92
N VAL A 30 14.47 -39.03 14.07
CA VAL A 30 13.47 -38.13 14.65
C VAL A 30 12.77 -38.79 15.84
N PHE A 31 12.20 -38.03 16.75
CA PHE A 31 11.47 -38.59 17.89
C PHE A 31 10.17 -39.27 17.43
N ALA A 32 9.99 -40.53 17.81
CA ALA A 32 8.79 -41.29 17.54
C ALA A 32 7.59 -40.65 18.26
N GLY A 33 6.43 -40.61 17.60
CA GLY A 33 5.20 -40.05 18.16
C GLY A 33 5.14 -38.52 18.19
N VAL A 34 6.19 -37.81 17.75
CA VAL A 34 6.09 -36.38 17.46
C VAL A 34 5.47 -36.21 16.08
N THR A 35 4.14 -36.15 16.05
CA THR A 35 3.37 -35.86 14.84
C THR A 35 2.92 -34.41 14.85
N GLY A 36 3.24 -33.67 13.79
CA GLY A 36 2.85 -32.28 13.62
C GLY A 36 3.90 -31.29 14.12
N ALA A 37 4.10 -30.24 13.32
CA ALA A 37 4.78 -29.05 13.82
C ALA A 37 3.84 -28.34 14.82
N PRO A 38 4.38 -27.65 15.84
CA PRO A 38 3.55 -26.78 16.66
C PRO A 38 2.84 -25.76 15.76
N GLU A 39 1.58 -25.44 16.09
CA GLU A 39 0.86 -24.39 15.36
C GLU A 39 1.67 -23.10 15.37
N MET A 40 1.92 -22.57 14.18
CA MET A 40 2.73 -21.38 14.03
C MET A 40 1.87 -20.16 14.31
N THR A 41 2.39 -19.23 15.10
CA THR A 41 1.75 -17.92 15.24
C THR A 41 1.87 -17.15 13.91
N GLU A 42 0.90 -16.29 13.60
CA GLU A 42 0.97 -15.40 12.41
C GLU A 42 2.29 -14.62 12.35
N ARG A 43 2.82 -14.21 13.50
CA ARG A 43 4.11 -13.53 13.61
C ARG A 43 5.27 -14.42 13.12
N GLN A 44 5.25 -15.70 13.46
CA GLN A 44 6.27 -16.65 13.00
C GLN A 44 6.14 -16.95 11.51
N GLU A 45 4.92 -17.06 10.99
CA GLU A 45 4.67 -17.27 9.56
C GLU A 45 5.22 -16.10 8.73
N ARG A 46 4.90 -14.87 9.15
CA ARG A 46 5.43 -13.66 8.50
C ARG A 46 6.95 -13.60 8.54
N ALA A 47 7.56 -13.92 9.70
CA ALA A 47 9.01 -13.88 9.84
C ALA A 47 9.75 -14.85 8.90
N ARG A 48 9.13 -15.98 8.52
CA ARG A 48 9.72 -16.94 7.58
C ARG A 48 9.72 -16.47 6.13
N LYS A 49 8.82 -15.56 5.76
CA LYS A 49 8.78 -15.01 4.39
C LYS A 49 9.93 -14.05 4.12
N THR A 50 10.45 -13.39 5.16
CA THR A 50 11.57 -12.45 5.07
C THR A 50 12.86 -13.11 4.58
N LYS A 51 13.42 -12.60 3.49
CA LYS A 51 14.72 -13.03 2.95
C LYS A 51 15.82 -12.20 3.60
N LYS A 52 16.84 -12.87 4.15
CA LYS A 52 17.98 -12.22 4.82
C LYS A 52 18.70 -11.21 3.92
N GLN A 53 18.85 -11.53 2.64
CA GLN A 53 19.53 -10.68 1.65
C GLN A 53 18.87 -9.30 1.43
N TYR A 54 17.59 -9.13 1.78
CA TYR A 54 16.85 -7.87 1.67
C TYR A 54 16.61 -7.18 3.03
N SER A 55 17.28 -7.65 4.08
CA SER A 55 17.08 -7.18 5.46
C SER A 55 18.14 -6.20 5.95
N GLU A 56 19.08 -5.81 5.08
CA GLU A 56 20.29 -5.07 5.45
C GLU A 56 20.25 -3.61 4.97
N GLY A 57 20.95 -2.73 5.69
CA GLY A 57 21.18 -1.34 5.31
C GLY A 57 20.18 -0.32 5.90
N PRO A 58 20.37 0.97 5.60
CA PRO A 58 19.49 2.04 6.05
C PRO A 58 18.11 1.93 5.40
N LEU A 59 17.10 2.52 6.05
CA LEU A 59 15.73 2.54 5.55
C LEU A 59 15.56 3.60 4.46
N VAL A 60 15.08 3.17 3.29
CA VAL A 60 14.80 4.01 2.13
C VAL A 60 13.30 4.02 1.88
N ARG A 61 12.75 5.22 1.60
CA ARG A 61 11.33 5.36 1.25
C ARG A 61 11.10 4.88 -0.18
N VAL A 62 10.16 3.96 -0.36
CA VAL A 62 9.83 3.37 -1.67
C VAL A 62 8.44 3.72 -2.16
N ALA A 63 7.48 3.93 -1.25
CA ALA A 63 6.10 4.21 -1.61
C ALA A 63 5.40 5.10 -0.57
N VAL A 64 4.22 5.60 -0.94
CA VAL A 64 3.31 6.30 -0.05
C VAL A 64 1.92 5.67 -0.20
N GLY A 65 1.37 5.14 0.90
CA GLY A 65 -0.04 4.75 0.97
C GLY A 65 -0.90 5.96 1.35
N ARG A 66 -2.07 6.11 0.75
CA ARG A 66 -2.99 7.24 1.02
C ARG A 66 -3.62 7.17 2.40
N HIS A 67 -3.75 5.97 2.95
CA HIS A 67 -4.26 5.68 4.28
C HIS A 67 -3.61 4.41 4.84
N GLN A 68 -3.90 4.09 6.11
CA GLN A 68 -3.29 2.94 6.79
C GLN A 68 -3.52 1.61 6.06
N ALA A 69 -4.75 1.31 5.64
CA ALA A 69 -5.05 0.05 4.97
C ALA A 69 -4.25 -0.15 3.66
N GLU A 70 -3.97 0.91 2.90
CA GLU A 70 -3.17 0.82 1.68
C GLU A 70 -1.69 0.59 2.01
N ALA A 71 -1.19 1.20 3.09
CA ALA A 71 0.18 0.96 3.56
C ALA A 71 0.37 -0.49 4.08
N GLU A 72 -0.64 -1.04 4.76
CA GLU A 72 -0.64 -2.44 5.21
C GLU A 72 -0.71 -3.42 4.02
N LEU A 73 -1.50 -3.09 2.99
CA LEU A 73 -1.52 -3.84 1.73
C LEU A 73 -0.15 -3.86 1.07
N ILE A 74 0.49 -2.70 0.92
CA ILE A 74 1.85 -2.58 0.36
C ILE A 74 2.85 -3.41 1.16
N GLN A 75 2.79 -3.37 2.50
CA GLN A 75 3.65 -4.21 3.33
C GLN A 75 3.42 -5.70 3.09
N GLY A 76 2.16 -6.13 2.98
CA GLY A 76 1.80 -7.50 2.68
C GLY A 76 2.40 -7.95 1.36
N LEU A 77 2.22 -7.16 0.29
CA LEU A 77 2.77 -7.43 -1.02
C LEU A 77 4.30 -7.59 -0.98
N LEU A 78 5.02 -6.63 -0.38
CA LEU A 78 6.48 -6.69 -0.27
C LEU A 78 6.94 -7.92 0.55
N LEU A 79 6.20 -8.29 1.59
CA LEU A 79 6.49 -9.45 2.41
C LEU A 79 6.35 -10.76 1.64
N GLU A 80 5.39 -10.88 0.72
CA GLU A 80 5.27 -12.07 -0.15
C GLU A 80 6.49 -12.26 -1.05
N HIS A 81 7.13 -11.17 -1.48
CA HIS A 81 8.41 -11.22 -2.21
C HIS A 81 9.63 -11.40 -1.28
N GLY A 82 9.41 -11.38 0.03
CA GLY A 82 10.41 -11.55 1.08
C GLY A 82 11.17 -10.29 1.44
N VAL A 83 10.67 -9.11 1.07
CA VAL A 83 11.24 -7.82 1.43
C VAL A 83 10.60 -7.33 2.74
N PRO A 84 11.35 -7.19 3.84
CA PRO A 84 10.83 -6.61 5.07
C PRO A 84 10.59 -5.11 4.87
N SER A 85 9.49 -4.61 5.44
CA SER A 85 9.08 -3.22 5.30
C SER A 85 8.52 -2.66 6.60
N MET A 86 8.54 -1.34 6.74
CA MET A 86 7.86 -0.61 7.81
C MET A 86 7.20 0.64 7.24
N TYR A 87 6.08 1.07 7.80
CA TYR A 87 5.48 2.36 7.45
C TYR A 87 5.57 3.35 8.61
N LYS A 88 5.62 4.64 8.27
CA LYS A 88 5.52 5.75 9.23
C LYS A 88 4.42 6.71 8.78
N ARG A 89 3.86 7.46 9.72
CA ARG A 89 3.00 8.59 9.37
C ARG A 89 3.82 9.60 8.58
N SER A 90 3.26 10.09 7.48
CA SER A 90 3.93 11.10 6.65
C SER A 90 4.07 12.40 7.43
N ALA A 91 5.20 13.08 7.28
CA ALA A 91 5.43 14.35 7.97
C ALA A 91 4.37 15.39 7.56
N GLY A 92 3.91 16.20 8.53
CA GLY A 92 2.89 17.24 8.30
C GLY A 92 1.44 16.75 8.32
N PHE A 93 1.19 15.45 8.51
CA PHE A 93 -0.16 14.87 8.60
C PHE A 93 -0.51 14.34 10.01
N ASP A 94 0.08 14.94 11.05
CA ASP A 94 -0.10 14.56 12.47
C ASP A 94 -1.18 15.39 13.18
N VAL A 95 -2.23 15.74 12.45
CA VAL A 95 -3.42 16.45 12.98
C VAL A 95 -4.45 15.40 13.41
N PRO A 96 -5.19 15.57 14.53
CA PRO A 96 -6.15 14.59 15.02
C PRO A 96 -7.07 13.98 13.96
N ASP A 97 -7.60 14.80 13.06
CA ASP A 97 -8.48 14.38 11.96
C ASP A 97 -7.78 13.48 10.92
N MET A 98 -6.46 13.58 10.80
CA MET A 98 -5.62 12.84 9.85
C MET A 98 -4.86 11.67 10.50
N LEU A 99 -4.97 11.48 11.82
CA LEU A 99 -4.27 10.40 12.51
C LEU A 99 -4.70 9.01 12.01
N PHE A 100 -5.97 8.84 11.63
CA PHE A 100 -6.52 7.55 11.18
C PHE A 100 -6.60 7.42 9.66
N SER A 101 -6.76 8.54 8.95
CA SER A 101 -7.00 8.55 7.49
C SER A 101 -5.80 9.06 6.67
N GLY A 102 -4.79 9.65 7.32
CA GLY A 102 -3.70 10.33 6.63
C GLY A 102 -2.72 9.40 5.91
N PRO A 103 -1.92 9.96 4.98
CA PRO A 103 -0.95 9.20 4.20
C PRO A 103 0.16 8.60 5.06
N ARG A 104 0.73 7.49 4.59
CA ARG A 104 1.81 6.75 5.25
C ARG A 104 2.97 6.52 4.27
N ASP A 105 4.16 6.90 4.69
CA ASP A 105 5.39 6.59 3.97
C ASP A 105 5.80 5.14 4.26
N VAL A 106 6.05 4.34 3.22
CA VAL A 106 6.55 2.97 3.32
C VAL A 106 8.06 2.94 3.06
N PHE A 107 8.79 2.29 3.97
CA PHE A 107 10.23 2.16 3.95
C PHE A 107 10.65 0.69 3.88
N VAL A 108 11.75 0.44 3.19
CA VAL A 108 12.44 -0.87 3.13
C VAL A 108 13.93 -0.69 3.43
N PRO A 109 14.63 -1.73 3.90
CA PRO A 109 16.09 -1.69 3.94
C PRO A 109 16.66 -1.49 2.54
N GLN A 110 17.75 -0.74 2.43
CA GLN A 110 18.40 -0.40 1.15
C GLN A 110 18.67 -1.64 0.28
N SER A 111 19.06 -2.75 0.89
CA SER A 111 19.31 -4.02 0.18
C SER A 111 18.09 -4.59 -0.56
N GLY A 112 16.87 -4.25 -0.14
CA GLY A 112 15.62 -4.66 -0.78
C GLY A 112 14.97 -3.58 -1.66
N GLU A 113 15.61 -2.41 -1.83
CA GLU A 113 15.02 -1.27 -2.53
C GLU A 113 14.67 -1.58 -3.99
N GLU A 114 15.61 -2.17 -4.73
CA GLU A 114 15.44 -2.46 -6.15
C GLU A 114 14.24 -3.38 -6.40
N VAL A 115 14.20 -4.51 -5.68
CA VAL A 115 13.10 -5.48 -5.74
C VAL A 115 11.77 -4.86 -5.31
N ALA A 116 11.78 -4.00 -4.28
CA ALA A 116 10.57 -3.32 -3.85
C ALA A 116 10.03 -2.39 -4.94
N ARG A 117 10.89 -1.63 -5.63
CA ARG A 117 10.49 -0.72 -6.72
C ARG A 117 9.96 -1.49 -7.92
N GLU A 118 10.59 -2.61 -8.26
CA GLU A 118 10.16 -3.50 -9.34
C GLU A 118 8.74 -4.04 -9.07
N VAL A 119 8.54 -4.70 -7.92
CA VAL A 119 7.24 -5.28 -7.53
C VAL A 119 6.12 -4.24 -7.53
N LEU A 120 6.39 -3.05 -7.00
CA LEU A 120 5.38 -1.99 -6.96
C LEU A 120 5.12 -1.41 -8.35
N GLY A 121 6.14 -1.26 -9.18
CA GLY A 121 6.00 -0.82 -10.56
C GLY A 121 5.17 -1.78 -11.41
N ASP A 122 5.36 -3.09 -11.23
CA ASP A 122 4.57 -4.12 -11.91
C ASP A 122 3.09 -4.01 -11.54
N VAL A 123 2.79 -3.88 -10.25
CA VAL A 123 1.41 -3.72 -9.77
C VAL A 123 0.78 -2.42 -10.27
N GLU A 124 1.51 -1.31 -10.26
CA GLU A 124 1.04 -0.04 -10.82
C GLU A 124 0.74 -0.15 -12.32
N ALA A 125 1.59 -0.85 -13.08
CA ALA A 125 1.39 -1.08 -14.51
C ALA A 125 0.16 -1.97 -14.77
N GLU A 126 -0.04 -3.02 -13.97
CA GLU A 126 -1.23 -3.89 -14.06
C GLU A 126 -2.51 -3.11 -13.76
N HIS A 127 -2.52 -2.29 -12.72
CA HIS A 127 -3.65 -1.43 -12.39
C HIS A 127 -3.94 -0.40 -13.49
N ALA A 128 -2.91 0.21 -14.08
CA ALA A 128 -3.06 1.13 -15.20
C ALA A 128 -3.64 0.43 -16.44
N ALA A 129 -3.15 -0.77 -16.76
CA ALA A 129 -3.65 -1.57 -17.88
C ALA A 129 -5.12 -1.99 -17.66
N ALA A 130 -5.48 -2.40 -16.44
CA ALA A 130 -6.86 -2.72 -16.10
C ALA A 130 -7.79 -1.50 -16.24
N GLY A 131 -7.34 -0.32 -15.78
CA GLY A 131 -8.07 0.94 -15.96
C GLY A 131 -8.26 1.33 -17.43
N ALA A 132 -7.25 1.10 -18.27
CA ALA A 132 -7.34 1.34 -19.71
C ALA A 132 -8.33 0.40 -20.41
N ARG A 133 -8.36 -0.89 -20.02
CA ARG A 133 -9.33 -1.88 -20.52
C ARG A 133 -10.76 -1.50 -20.15
N ALA A 134 -11.02 -1.20 -18.87
CA ALA A 134 -12.34 -0.75 -18.42
C ALA A 134 -12.83 0.51 -19.15
N ALA A 135 -11.92 1.44 -19.46
CA ALA A 135 -12.25 2.63 -20.25
C ALA A 135 -12.59 2.31 -21.72
N ALA A 136 -11.93 1.30 -22.32
CA ALA A 136 -12.21 0.84 -23.67
C ALA A 136 -13.53 0.05 -23.76
N ASP A 137 -13.86 -0.71 -22.71
CA ASP A 137 -15.09 -1.53 -22.63
C ASP A 137 -16.36 -0.69 -22.37
N GLY A 138 -16.24 0.64 -22.27
CA GLY A 138 -17.39 1.54 -22.10
C GLY A 138 -18.05 1.44 -20.72
N GLU A 139 -17.46 0.70 -19.78
CA GLU A 139 -17.89 0.68 -18.38
C GLU A 139 -17.39 1.96 -17.71
N ALA A 140 -18.15 3.03 -17.94
CA ALA A 140 -17.88 4.34 -17.39
C ALA A 140 -17.96 4.28 -15.86
N VAL A 141 -16.82 4.04 -15.20
CA VAL A 141 -16.63 4.40 -13.80
C VAL A 141 -17.06 5.86 -13.69
N PRO A 142 -18.09 6.20 -12.87
CA PRO A 142 -18.57 7.55 -12.79
C PRO A 142 -17.40 8.42 -12.32
N ARG A 143 -16.84 9.21 -13.26
CA ARG A 143 -15.90 10.27 -12.93
C ARG A 143 -16.63 11.12 -11.91
N ARG A 144 -16.17 11.11 -10.67
CA ARG A 144 -16.67 11.97 -9.60
C ARG A 144 -16.50 13.40 -10.10
N ALA A 145 -17.55 13.92 -10.73
CA ALA A 145 -17.57 15.24 -11.32
C ALA A 145 -17.24 16.19 -10.18
N GLY A 146 -16.02 16.72 -10.20
CA GLY A 146 -15.65 17.83 -9.36
C GLY A 146 -16.69 18.91 -9.60
N ARG A 147 -17.48 19.19 -8.56
CA ARG A 147 -18.50 20.22 -8.57
C ARG A 147 -17.80 21.54 -8.89
N SER A 148 -17.79 21.92 -10.16
CA SER A 148 -17.36 23.23 -10.63
C SER A 148 -18.36 24.24 -10.10
N THR A 149 -18.16 24.72 -8.87
CA THR A 149 -18.74 25.97 -8.42
C THR A 149 -17.98 27.10 -9.12
N ARG A 150 -18.53 27.55 -10.25
CA ARG A 150 -18.26 28.83 -10.94
C ARG A 150 -19.03 28.77 -12.26
N THR A 151 -19.82 29.74 -12.72
CA THR A 151 -20.48 30.95 -12.20
C THR A 151 -21.22 31.54 -13.42
N MET A 152 -22.26 32.33 -13.16
CA MET A 152 -22.96 33.27 -14.08
C MET A 152 -23.94 32.69 -15.10
N ALA A 153 -25.22 33.06 -14.96
CA ALA A 153 -25.82 34.13 -15.79
C ALA A 153 -27.35 34.08 -15.72
N VAL A 154 -27.96 34.57 -14.63
CA VAL A 154 -29.38 35.01 -14.67
C VAL A 154 -29.50 36.22 -13.76
N GLY A 155 -29.88 37.37 -14.34
CA GLY A 155 -30.44 38.48 -13.57
C GLY A 155 -29.70 39.83 -13.62
N LEU A 156 -29.35 40.34 -14.81
CA LEU A 156 -29.14 41.78 -14.98
C LEU A 156 -29.90 42.26 -16.24
N SER A 157 -31.23 42.19 -16.16
CA SER A 157 -32.17 42.66 -17.19
C SER A 157 -33.09 43.75 -16.64
N ILE A 158 -32.52 44.75 -15.95
CA ILE A 158 -33.22 45.97 -15.55
C ILE A 158 -32.27 47.16 -15.73
N CYS A 159 -32.08 47.62 -16.98
CA CYS A 159 -31.51 48.95 -17.25
C CYS A 159 -32.01 49.57 -18.57
N LEU A 160 -33.01 48.99 -19.25
CA LEU A 160 -33.65 49.60 -20.41
C LEU A 160 -35.12 49.88 -20.10
N GLY A 161 -35.42 51.15 -19.78
CA GLY A 161 -36.79 51.65 -19.85
C GLY A 161 -37.27 52.37 -18.59
N LEU A 162 -36.81 53.61 -18.39
CA LEU A 162 -37.52 54.70 -17.71
C LEU A 162 -36.84 56.00 -18.19
N LEU A 163 -37.14 56.47 -19.40
CA LEU A 163 -38.08 57.57 -19.64
C LEU A 163 -37.87 58.80 -18.71
N SER A 164 -37.31 59.85 -19.33
CA SER A 164 -37.80 61.24 -19.34
C SER A 164 -37.99 61.98 -18.02
N VAL A 165 -37.14 62.99 -17.75
CA VAL A 165 -37.53 64.41 -17.50
C VAL A 165 -36.36 65.37 -17.86
N VAL A 166 -36.70 66.42 -18.61
CA VAL A 166 -36.04 67.67 -19.13
C VAL A 166 -35.52 68.60 -17.98
N PRO A 167 -34.76 69.75 -18.14
CA PRO A 167 -34.37 70.60 -19.30
C PRO A 167 -32.84 70.85 -19.46
N ALA A 168 -32.27 71.34 -20.57
CA ALA A 168 -32.59 72.45 -21.48
C ALA A 168 -32.49 73.86 -20.84
N ALA A 169 -31.31 74.24 -20.35
CA ALA A 169 -30.82 75.63 -20.31
C ALA A 169 -29.36 75.65 -19.81
N VAL A 170 -28.62 76.69 -20.19
CA VAL A 170 -27.35 77.15 -19.57
C VAL A 170 -26.06 76.51 -20.12
N LEU A 171 -25.53 77.08 -21.21
CA LEU A 171 -24.22 77.77 -21.28
C LEU A 171 -23.70 77.90 -22.72
N LEU A 172 -24.36 78.77 -23.46
CA LEU A 172 -23.76 79.51 -24.57
C LEU A 172 -23.05 80.73 -23.96
N SER A 173 -21.85 80.58 -23.38
CA SER A 173 -20.97 81.74 -23.09
C SER A 173 -19.58 81.30 -22.64
N ARG A 174 -18.61 81.31 -23.56
CA ARG A 174 -17.20 81.72 -23.37
C ARG A 174 -16.34 81.25 -24.55
N ALA A 175 -16.51 81.95 -25.66
CA ALA A 175 -15.48 82.10 -26.67
C ALA A 175 -15.56 83.55 -27.13
N PHE A 176 -14.75 84.40 -26.50
CA PHE A 176 -14.11 85.64 -26.98
C PHE A 176 -13.54 86.38 -25.77
#